data_AF-A0A1M3N353-F1
#
_entry.id   AF-A0A1M3N353-F1
#
_cell.length_a   1.000
_cell.length_b   1.000
_cell.length_c   1.000
_cell.angle_alpha   90.00
_cell.angle_beta   90.00
_cell.angle_gamma   90.00
#
_symmetry.space_group_name_H-M   'P 1'
#
loop_
_entity.id
_entity.type
_entity.pdbx_description
1 polymer ?
#
loop_
_entity_poly.entity_id
_entity_poly.type
_entity_poly.pdbx_seq_one_letter_code
_entity_poly.pdbx_strand_id
1 'polypeptide(L)'
;MRLRFSRLVVMTAAAAGVAGLGHGCGGEAAQRPTVEVEADAGGHDAQVDAAYTMSGPYRCCAPGTGTACCTDTKEGMCFEYGGLYGDCRKAGEQYEGKVICAHCCPGLTRGAILVPGNRVPSSADQLPEGCDDEAPDSLGVCIQCGDGLCGPGENFCNCPDDCPRPADAG
;
A
#
# COMPACT_ATOMS: atom_id res chain seq x y z
N MET A 1 33.43 24.71 -38.50
CA MET A 1 32.71 24.00 -37.42
C MET A 1 33.70 23.12 -36.66
N ARG A 2 33.94 23.38 -35.37
CA ARG A 2 34.84 22.56 -34.51
C ARG A 2 33.97 21.74 -33.55
N LEU A 3 33.87 20.43 -33.76
CA LEU A 3 33.20 19.52 -32.83
C LEU A 3 34.11 19.27 -31.63
N ARG A 4 33.62 19.59 -30.42
CA ARG A 4 34.26 19.24 -29.15
C ARG A 4 33.71 17.89 -28.69
N PHE A 5 34.59 16.90 -28.58
CA PHE A 5 34.30 15.61 -27.97
C PHE A 5 34.47 15.74 -26.44
N SER A 6 33.38 15.71 -25.70
CA SER A 6 33.41 15.58 -24.24
C SER A 6 33.64 14.12 -23.85
N ARG A 7 34.68 13.88 -23.05
CA ARG A 7 35.00 12.57 -22.48
C ARG A 7 33.96 12.22 -21.41
N LEU A 8 33.23 11.13 -21.62
CA LEU A 8 32.37 10.51 -20.62
C LEU A 8 33.24 9.63 -19.70
N VAL A 9 33.27 9.95 -18.41
CA VAL A 9 33.92 9.14 -17.38
C VAL A 9 32.88 8.19 -16.82
N VAL A 10 33.05 6.89 -17.06
CA VAL A 10 32.23 5.83 -16.47
C VAL A 10 32.84 5.47 -15.12
N MET A 11 32.12 5.73 -14.03
CA MET A 11 32.47 5.22 -12.70
C MET A 11 31.72 3.92 -12.43
N THR A 12 32.46 2.82 -12.35
CA THR A 12 32.00 1.53 -11.88
C THR A 12 32.08 1.47 -10.36
N ALA A 13 30.95 1.33 -9.68
CA ALA A 13 30.89 1.03 -8.25
C ALA A 13 30.89 -0.49 -8.04
N ALA A 14 31.90 -1.00 -7.34
CA ALA A 14 31.94 -2.36 -6.84
C ALA A 14 31.28 -2.42 -5.45
N ALA A 15 30.27 -3.27 -5.27
CA ALA A 15 29.73 -3.59 -3.96
C ALA A 15 30.25 -4.96 -3.53
N ALA A 16 31.00 -4.97 -2.42
CA ALA A 16 31.57 -6.14 -1.79
C ALA A 16 30.50 -6.97 -1.09
N GLY A 17 30.60 -8.30 -1.24
CA GLY A 17 29.79 -9.27 -0.52
C GLY A 17 30.20 -9.38 0.95
N VAL A 18 29.22 -9.68 1.81
CA VAL A 18 29.45 -10.05 3.20
C VAL A 18 28.81 -11.42 3.41
N ALA A 19 29.66 -12.44 3.61
CA ALA A 19 29.25 -13.77 4.04
C ALA A 19 29.18 -13.80 5.57
N GLY A 20 27.99 -14.04 6.12
CA GLY A 20 27.77 -14.26 7.55
C GLY A 20 27.43 -15.71 7.83
N LEU A 21 28.33 -16.40 8.53
CA LEU A 21 28.15 -17.75 9.05
C LEU A 21 27.56 -17.69 10.48
N GLY A 22 26.52 -18.51 10.70
CA GLY A 22 26.25 -19.18 11.98
C GLY A 22 25.42 -18.43 13.03
N HIS A 23 24.35 -19.07 13.50
CA HIS A 23 24.17 -19.49 14.90
C HIS A 23 22.89 -20.34 15.02
N GLY A 24 23.02 -21.57 15.49
CA GLY A 24 21.90 -22.43 15.86
C GLY A 24 21.35 -22.07 17.24
N CYS A 25 20.03 -22.16 17.39
CA CYS A 25 19.37 -22.17 18.68
C CYS A 25 18.44 -23.39 18.75
N GLY A 26 18.86 -24.40 19.52
CA GLY A 26 17.95 -25.31 20.19
C GLY A 26 17.51 -24.69 21.51
N GLY A 27 16.23 -24.79 21.85
CA GLY A 27 15.68 -24.26 23.10
C GLY A 27 14.24 -24.70 23.30
N GLU A 28 14.00 -25.33 24.44
CA GLU A 28 12.80 -26.07 24.87
C GLU A 28 11.47 -25.30 24.87
N ALA A 29 10.40 -26.08 24.74
CA ALA A 29 9.02 -25.66 24.86
C ALA A 29 8.70 -25.06 26.24
N ALA A 30 8.29 -23.80 26.27
CA ALA A 30 7.59 -23.18 27.40
C ALA A 30 6.14 -22.91 26.98
N GLN A 31 5.20 -23.47 27.75
CA GLN A 31 3.76 -23.23 27.63
C GLN A 31 3.45 -21.73 27.72
N ARG A 32 2.84 -21.19 26.67
CA ARG A 32 2.25 -19.84 26.65
C ARG A 32 0.85 -19.88 27.28
N PRO A 33 0.50 -18.88 28.11
CA PRO A 33 -0.90 -18.63 28.45
C PRO A 33 -1.65 -18.13 27.21
N THR A 34 -2.83 -18.70 26.98
CA THR A 34 -3.81 -18.23 26.00
C THR A 34 -4.39 -16.91 26.48
N VAL A 35 -4.01 -15.81 25.82
CA VAL A 35 -4.74 -14.55 25.92
C VAL A 35 -5.75 -14.55 24.78
N GLU A 36 -7.02 -14.70 25.13
CA GLU A 36 -8.15 -14.51 24.21
C GLU A 36 -8.23 -13.02 23.90
N VAL A 37 -7.80 -12.63 22.70
CA VAL A 37 -8.02 -11.28 22.20
C VAL A 37 -9.37 -11.30 21.49
N GLU A 38 -10.38 -10.75 22.16
CA GLU A 38 -11.67 -10.42 21.54
C GLU A 38 -11.43 -9.49 20.35
N ALA A 39 -11.89 -9.91 19.18
CA ALA A 39 -11.79 -9.15 17.94
C ALA A 39 -12.80 -7.99 17.97
N ASP A 40 -12.31 -6.79 18.24
CA ASP A 40 -13.06 -5.55 18.06
C ASP A 40 -12.96 -5.08 16.61
N ALA A 41 -14.11 -4.95 15.96
CA ALA A 41 -14.25 -4.51 14.58
C ALA A 41 -14.30 -2.97 14.52
N GLY A 42 -13.15 -2.32 14.52
CA GLY A 42 -13.10 -0.88 14.29
C GLY A 42 -11.72 -0.25 14.53
N GLY A 43 -11.00 0.08 13.46
CA GLY A 43 -9.78 0.88 13.56
C GLY A 43 -8.80 0.68 12.42
N HIS A 44 -9.06 1.33 11.28
CA HIS A 44 -8.06 1.54 10.25
C HIS A 44 -7.07 2.60 10.73
N ASP A 45 -5.97 2.17 11.33
CA ASP A 45 -4.65 2.82 11.24
C ASP A 45 -3.66 2.03 12.11
N ALA A 46 -3.16 0.92 11.54
CA ALA A 46 -2.12 0.14 12.18
C ALA A 46 -0.78 0.88 12.07
N GLN A 47 -0.36 1.46 13.18
CA GLN A 47 0.97 2.04 13.39
C GLN A 47 2.05 1.01 13.00
N VAL A 48 2.91 1.39 12.05
CA VAL A 48 3.78 0.49 11.27
C VAL A 48 5.08 0.17 12.01
N ASP A 49 5.01 -0.58 13.09
CA ASP A 49 6.14 -1.37 13.64
C ASP A 49 5.96 -2.87 13.34
N ALA A 50 4.92 -3.24 12.59
CA ALA A 50 4.54 -4.62 12.38
C ALA A 50 5.36 -5.26 11.25
N ALA A 51 6.09 -6.33 11.58
CA ALA A 51 6.79 -7.20 10.63
C ALA A 51 5.87 -7.80 9.53
N TYR A 52 4.55 -7.60 9.64
CA TYR A 52 3.55 -8.01 8.66
C TYR A 52 2.28 -7.17 8.74
N THR A 53 1.53 -7.11 7.64
CA THR A 53 0.13 -6.64 7.60
C THR A 53 -0.81 -7.82 7.34
N MET A 54 -2.10 -7.66 7.66
CA MET A 54 -3.13 -8.66 7.35
C MET A 54 -4.01 -8.13 6.22
N SER A 55 -4.24 -8.95 5.20
CA SER A 55 -5.20 -8.67 4.12
C SER A 55 -6.24 -9.79 4.09
N GLY A 56 -7.30 -9.62 4.88
CA GLY A 56 -8.26 -10.70 5.14
C GLY A 56 -7.58 -11.87 5.86
N PRO A 57 -7.67 -13.12 5.34
CA PRO A 57 -7.05 -14.26 5.98
C PRO A 57 -5.55 -14.40 5.65
N TYR A 58 -5.01 -13.54 4.78
CA TYR A 58 -3.63 -13.59 4.32
C TYR A 58 -2.72 -12.72 5.18
N ARG A 59 -1.52 -13.24 5.46
CA ARG A 59 -0.43 -12.51 6.10
C ARG A 59 0.55 -11.98 5.04
N CYS A 60 0.88 -10.70 5.14
CA CYS A 60 1.73 -10.00 4.19
C CYS A 60 3.02 -9.55 4.89
N CYS A 61 4.14 -10.22 4.62
CA CYS A 61 5.42 -9.91 5.26
C CYS A 61 6.02 -8.63 4.69
N ALA A 62 6.70 -7.84 5.52
CA ALA A 62 7.37 -6.61 5.08
C ALA A 62 8.32 -6.84 3.89
N PRO A 63 8.52 -5.83 3.00
CA PRO A 63 9.41 -5.95 1.85
C PRO A 63 10.81 -6.43 2.24
N GLY A 64 11.36 -7.40 1.51
CA GLY A 64 12.72 -7.90 1.73
C GLY A 64 12.86 -8.87 2.91
N THR A 65 11.77 -9.15 3.64
CA THR A 65 11.74 -10.21 4.66
C THR A 65 11.31 -11.56 4.09
N GLY A 66 10.92 -11.60 2.82
CA GLY A 66 10.41 -12.80 2.15
C GLY A 66 9.21 -13.38 2.90
N THR A 67 9.29 -14.66 3.24
CA THR A 67 8.28 -15.37 4.06
C THR A 67 8.72 -15.59 5.51
N ALA A 68 9.74 -14.86 5.98
CA ALA A 68 10.25 -15.06 7.34
C ALA A 68 9.21 -14.71 8.43
N CYS A 69 8.23 -13.86 8.13
CA CYS A 69 7.14 -13.51 9.06
C CYS A 69 6.05 -14.60 9.20
N CYS A 70 6.19 -15.72 8.47
CA CYS A 70 5.15 -16.74 8.29
C CYS A 70 5.24 -17.92 9.25
N THR A 71 6.00 -17.84 10.36
CA THR A 71 6.29 -18.99 11.25
C THR A 71 5.07 -19.78 11.71
N ASP A 72 3.91 -19.14 11.85
CA ASP A 72 2.65 -19.75 12.30
C ASP A 72 1.53 -19.71 11.25
N THR A 73 1.88 -19.47 9.99
CA THR A 73 0.90 -19.29 8.90
C THR A 73 0.80 -20.56 8.05
N LYS A 74 -0.43 -20.98 7.73
CA LYS A 74 -0.65 -22.12 6.82
C LYS A 74 0.02 -21.85 5.47
N GLU A 75 0.55 -22.91 4.85
CA GLU A 75 1.10 -22.83 3.50
C GLU A 75 0.07 -22.22 2.53
N GLY A 76 0.52 -21.29 1.68
CA GLY A 76 -0.35 -20.55 0.76
C GLY A 76 -1.16 -19.40 1.38
N MET A 77 -1.02 -19.14 2.69
CA MET A 77 -1.69 -18.01 3.36
C MET A 77 -0.75 -16.85 3.70
N CYS A 78 0.50 -16.94 3.27
CA CYS A 78 1.53 -15.95 3.57
C CYS A 78 2.27 -15.55 2.30
N PHE A 79 2.36 -14.25 2.04
CA PHE A 79 2.97 -13.70 0.84
C PHE A 79 3.87 -12.52 1.21
N GLU A 80 4.85 -12.25 0.36
CA GLU A 80 5.65 -11.04 0.47
C GLU A 80 4.81 -9.82 0.07
N TYR A 81 5.09 -8.70 0.72
CA TYR A 81 4.50 -7.40 0.42
C TYR A 81 4.59 -7.06 -1.08
N GLY A 82 3.55 -6.40 -1.61
CA GLY A 82 3.46 -6.02 -3.02
C GLY A 82 2.76 -7.05 -3.89
N GLY A 83 2.63 -8.30 -3.43
CA GLY A 83 1.95 -9.36 -4.17
C GLY A 83 2.55 -9.54 -5.56
N LEU A 84 1.69 -9.63 -6.60
CA LEU A 84 2.14 -9.73 -7.99
C LEU A 84 2.90 -8.48 -8.48
N TYR A 85 2.70 -7.32 -7.83
CA TYR A 85 3.36 -6.07 -8.23
C TYR A 85 4.80 -5.96 -7.72
N GLY A 86 5.21 -6.82 -6.77
CA GLY A 86 6.56 -6.86 -6.20
C GLY A 86 6.92 -5.74 -5.23
N ASP A 87 6.31 -4.56 -5.39
CA ASP A 87 6.56 -3.37 -4.57
C ASP A 87 5.26 -2.73 -4.04
N CYS A 88 5.41 -1.73 -3.16
CA CYS A 88 4.31 -0.85 -2.79
C CYS A 88 3.85 0.01 -3.97
N ARG A 89 2.57 0.38 -3.93
CA ARG A 89 1.95 1.24 -4.94
C ARG A 89 2.12 2.70 -4.57
N LYS A 90 2.65 3.48 -5.50
CA LYS A 90 3.00 4.89 -5.31
C LYS A 90 1.75 5.78 -5.41
N ALA A 91 1.88 7.04 -5.03
CA ALA A 91 0.80 8.02 -5.17
C ALA A 91 0.32 8.09 -6.62
N GLY A 92 -1.00 8.04 -6.82
CA GLY A 92 -1.67 7.99 -8.13
C GLY A 92 -1.66 6.64 -8.82
N GLU A 93 -0.94 5.64 -8.30
CA GLU A 93 -0.97 4.30 -8.88
C GLU A 93 -2.22 3.53 -8.46
N GLN A 94 -2.87 2.92 -9.45
CA GLN A 94 -3.99 2.02 -9.21
C GLN A 94 -3.50 0.65 -8.76
N TYR A 95 -4.33 -0.06 -8.01
CA TYR A 95 -4.08 -1.43 -7.61
C TYR A 95 -5.39 -2.21 -7.54
N GLU A 96 -5.31 -3.51 -7.83
CA GLU A 96 -6.42 -4.43 -7.65
C GLU A 96 -6.39 -4.97 -6.22
N GLY A 97 -7.37 -4.60 -5.41
CA GLY A 97 -7.55 -5.00 -4.02
C GLY A 97 -7.74 -6.51 -3.82
N LYS A 98 -8.06 -7.25 -4.90
CA LYS A 98 -8.02 -8.72 -4.89
C LYS A 98 -6.59 -9.29 -4.99
N VAL A 99 -5.60 -8.49 -5.37
CA VAL A 99 -4.21 -8.92 -5.35
C VAL A 99 -3.75 -8.96 -3.90
N ILE A 100 -3.49 -10.17 -3.42
CA ILE A 100 -3.03 -10.43 -2.07
C ILE A 100 -1.76 -9.62 -1.81
N CYS A 101 -1.73 -8.89 -0.68
CA CYS A 101 -0.61 -8.05 -0.27
C CYS A 101 -0.29 -6.87 -1.19
N ALA A 102 -1.19 -6.48 -2.11
CA ALA A 102 -1.09 -5.18 -2.76
C ALA A 102 -1.43 -4.08 -1.74
N HIS A 103 -0.52 -3.14 -1.48
CA HIS A 103 -0.72 -2.02 -0.56
C HIS A 103 -0.07 -0.76 -1.09
N CYS A 104 -0.54 0.37 -0.60
CA CYS A 104 0.07 1.67 -0.83
C CYS A 104 1.37 1.81 -0.03
N CYS A 105 2.32 2.56 -0.57
CA CYS A 105 3.56 2.88 0.13
C CYS A 105 3.29 3.57 1.47
N PRO A 106 4.24 3.52 2.44
CA PRO A 106 4.08 4.22 3.71
C PRO A 106 3.70 5.69 3.53
N GLY A 107 2.71 6.15 4.31
CA GLY A 107 2.18 7.51 4.22
C GLY A 107 1.04 7.69 3.20
N LEU A 108 0.71 6.65 2.42
CA LEU A 108 -0.40 6.69 1.48
C LEU A 108 -1.57 5.84 1.98
N THR A 109 -2.78 6.33 1.73
CA THR A 109 -4.04 5.66 2.02
C THR A 109 -4.66 5.09 0.74
N ARG A 110 -5.59 4.15 0.93
CA ARG A 110 -6.35 3.54 -0.16
C ARG A 110 -7.57 4.42 -0.46
N GLY A 111 -7.57 5.05 -1.63
CA GLY A 111 -8.70 5.79 -2.16
C GLY A 111 -9.53 4.94 -3.14
N ALA A 112 -10.83 5.19 -3.18
CA ALA A 112 -11.66 4.75 -4.28
C ALA A 112 -11.28 5.49 -5.57
N ILE A 113 -11.38 4.80 -6.71
CA ILE A 113 -11.28 5.44 -8.03
C ILE A 113 -12.64 6.04 -8.35
N LEU A 114 -12.91 7.19 -7.74
CA LEU A 114 -14.07 8.01 -8.07
C LEU A 114 -13.65 9.06 -9.09
N VAL A 115 -14.46 9.26 -10.13
CA VAL A 115 -14.22 10.30 -11.12
C VAL A 115 -15.25 11.41 -10.96
N PRO A 116 -14.87 12.68 -11.20
CA PRO A 116 -15.83 13.75 -11.38
C PRO A 116 -16.82 13.40 -12.48
N GLY A 117 -18.09 13.37 -12.10
CA GLY A 117 -19.18 12.85 -12.88
C GLY A 117 -20.39 13.77 -12.90
N ASN A 118 -21.38 13.40 -13.70
CA ASN A 118 -22.65 14.12 -13.78
C ASN A 118 -23.81 13.31 -13.17
N ARG A 119 -23.55 12.17 -12.50
CA ARG A 119 -24.66 11.48 -11.85
C ARG A 119 -25.25 12.32 -10.74
N VAL A 120 -26.57 12.38 -10.79
CA VAL A 120 -27.39 12.77 -9.67
C VAL A 120 -27.34 11.60 -8.68
N PRO A 121 -26.99 11.81 -7.41
CA PRO A 121 -26.89 10.73 -6.45
C PRO A 121 -28.22 9.96 -6.40
N SER A 122 -28.16 8.68 -6.74
CA SER A 122 -29.26 7.77 -6.48
C SER A 122 -29.23 7.50 -4.97
N SER A 123 -30.39 7.48 -4.30
CA SER A 123 -30.45 7.27 -2.85
C SER A 123 -29.86 5.92 -2.37
N ALA A 124 -29.48 5.05 -3.31
CA ALA A 124 -28.85 3.77 -3.02
C ALA A 124 -27.32 3.87 -2.89
N ASP A 125 -26.69 4.85 -3.56
CA ASP A 125 -25.25 4.98 -3.65
C ASP A 125 -24.88 6.23 -2.85
N GLN A 126 -24.29 6.06 -1.67
CA GLN A 126 -23.89 7.15 -0.77
C GLN A 126 -22.72 8.00 -1.33
N LEU A 127 -22.61 8.11 -2.65
CA LEU A 127 -21.57 8.85 -3.35
C LEU A 127 -21.79 10.36 -3.21
N PRO A 128 -20.71 11.15 -3.12
CA PRO A 128 -20.81 12.60 -3.15
C PRO A 128 -21.47 13.06 -4.47
N GLU A 129 -22.26 14.12 -4.40
CA GLU A 129 -22.85 14.74 -5.60
C GLU A 129 -21.75 15.16 -6.58
N GLY A 130 -21.91 14.79 -7.86
CA GLY A 130 -20.94 15.06 -8.92
C GLY A 130 -19.80 14.04 -8.99
N CYS A 131 -19.97 12.85 -8.42
CA CYS A 131 -18.99 11.76 -8.48
C CYS A 131 -19.61 10.49 -9.07
N ASP A 132 -18.90 9.84 -9.99
CA ASP A 132 -19.28 8.58 -10.61
C ASP A 132 -18.36 7.43 -10.14
N ASP A 133 -18.95 6.24 -9.96
CA ASP A 133 -18.28 4.97 -9.69
C ASP A 133 -17.92 4.27 -11.01
N GLU A 134 -16.91 4.79 -11.71
CA GLU A 134 -16.47 4.14 -12.97
C GLU A 134 -15.69 2.84 -12.73
N ALA A 135 -15.08 2.70 -11.56
CA ALA A 135 -14.27 1.54 -11.23
C ALA A 135 -15.06 0.52 -10.39
N PRO A 136 -14.85 -0.79 -10.61
CA PRO A 136 -15.32 -1.80 -9.68
C PRO A 136 -14.70 -1.59 -8.29
N ASP A 137 -15.44 -1.92 -7.22
CA ASP A 137 -15.00 -1.80 -5.81
C ASP A 137 -13.66 -2.47 -5.50
N SER A 138 -13.22 -3.38 -6.36
CA SER A 138 -11.96 -4.08 -6.21
C SER A 138 -10.77 -3.28 -6.73
N LEU A 139 -10.96 -2.22 -7.51
CA LEU A 139 -9.89 -1.32 -7.93
C LEU A 139 -9.80 -0.11 -7.00
N GLY A 140 -8.60 0.17 -6.51
CA GLY A 140 -8.28 1.34 -5.70
C GLY A 140 -7.12 2.14 -6.26
N VAL A 141 -6.93 3.34 -5.75
CA VAL A 141 -5.77 4.21 -6.03
C VAL A 141 -5.08 4.54 -4.71
N CYS A 142 -3.75 4.66 -4.74
CA CYS A 142 -2.99 5.11 -3.58
C CYS A 142 -2.88 6.63 -3.58
N ILE A 143 -3.33 7.27 -2.51
CA ILE A 143 -3.41 8.74 -2.37
C ILE A 143 -2.85 9.18 -1.02
N GLN A 144 -2.58 10.48 -0.85
CA GLN A 144 -2.08 11.08 0.37
C GLN A 144 -3.08 12.12 0.91
N CYS A 145 -4.31 11.68 1.20
CA CYS A 145 -5.34 12.60 1.67
C CYS A 145 -5.11 13.12 3.10
N GLY A 146 -5.45 14.38 3.33
CA GLY A 146 -5.30 15.14 4.57
C GLY A 146 -3.99 15.94 4.69
N ASP A 147 -3.21 16.10 3.62
CA ASP A 147 -1.93 16.84 3.65
C ASP A 147 -2.04 18.31 3.20
N GLY A 148 -3.24 18.73 2.79
CA GLY A 148 -3.56 20.07 2.30
C GLY A 148 -3.16 20.32 0.85
N LEU A 149 -2.71 19.31 0.10
CA LEU A 149 -2.30 19.41 -1.30
C LEU A 149 -3.03 18.38 -2.16
N CYS A 150 -3.74 18.84 -3.18
CA CYS A 150 -4.36 17.93 -4.16
C CYS A 150 -3.29 17.25 -5.05
N GLY A 151 -2.89 16.04 -4.68
CA GLY A 151 -1.81 15.26 -5.25
C GLY A 151 -2.20 14.31 -6.39
N PRO A 152 -1.26 13.50 -6.90
CA PRO A 152 -1.53 12.53 -7.95
C PRO A 152 -2.59 11.48 -7.55
N GLY A 153 -3.62 11.34 -8.36
CA GLY A 153 -4.72 10.39 -8.13
C GLY A 153 -5.81 10.89 -7.18
N GLU A 154 -5.64 12.08 -6.62
CA GLU A 154 -6.64 12.74 -5.78
C GLU A 154 -7.55 13.63 -6.60
N ASN A 155 -8.78 13.73 -6.13
CA ASN A 155 -9.79 14.64 -6.62
C ASN A 155 -10.84 14.87 -5.52
N PHE A 156 -11.78 15.78 -5.73
CA PHE A 156 -12.79 16.11 -4.72
C PHE A 156 -13.71 14.94 -4.34
N CYS A 157 -13.77 13.88 -5.14
CA CYS A 157 -14.58 12.71 -4.85
C CYS A 157 -13.89 11.74 -3.90
N ASN A 158 -12.58 11.53 -4.04
CA ASN A 158 -11.82 10.57 -3.21
C ASN A 158 -10.93 11.22 -2.15
N CYS A 159 -10.70 12.53 -2.23
CA CYS A 159 -10.01 13.33 -1.22
C CYS A 159 -10.57 14.77 -1.13
N PRO A 160 -11.80 14.94 -0.60
CA PRO A 160 -12.43 16.26 -0.50
C PRO A 160 -11.71 17.23 0.46
N ASP A 161 -10.92 16.71 1.41
CA ASP A 161 -10.20 17.54 2.38
C ASP A 161 -9.09 18.38 1.71
N ASP A 162 -8.43 17.82 0.68
CA ASP A 162 -7.32 18.49 -0.01
C ASP A 162 -7.70 18.98 -1.41
N CYS A 163 -8.70 18.37 -2.05
CA CYS A 163 -9.15 18.72 -3.38
C CYS A 163 -10.54 19.37 -3.34
N PRO A 164 -10.64 20.71 -3.35
CA PRO A 164 -11.93 21.39 -3.38
C PRO A 164 -12.66 21.12 -4.70
N ARG A 165 -14.00 21.21 -4.70
CA ARG A 165 -14.76 21.09 -5.94
C ARG A 165 -14.41 22.26 -6.87
N PRO A 166 -14.43 22.07 -8.20
CA PRO A 166 -14.20 23.17 -9.15
C PRO A 166 -15.14 24.37 -8.95
N ALA A 167 -16.37 24.14 -8.46
CA ALA A 167 -17.33 25.19 -8.15
C ALA A 167 -16.92 26.08 -6.96
N ASP A 168 -16.04 25.57 -6.09
CA ASP A 168 -15.60 26.24 -4.86
C ASP A 168 -14.25 26.97 -5.04
N ALA A 169 -13.56 26.76 -6.18
CA ALA A 169 -12.23 27.30 -6.46
C ALA A 169 -12.22 28.78 -6.93
N GLY A 170 -13.13 29.59 -6.40
CA GLY A 170 -13.40 30.99 -6.79
C GLY A 170 -12.22 31.95 -6.67
#